data_AF-A0A960QN88-F1
#
_entry.id   AF-A0A960QN88-F1
#
_cell.length_a   1.000
_cell.length_b   1.000
_cell.length_c   1.000
_cell.angle_alpha   90.00
_cell.angle_beta   90.00
_cell.angle_gamma   90.00
#
_symmetry.space_group_name_H-M   'P 1'
#
loop_
_entity.id
_entity.type
_entity.pdbx_description
1 polymer ?
#
loop_
_entity_poly.entity_id
_entity_poly.type
_entity_poly.pdbx_seq_one_letter_code
_entity_poly.pdbx_strand_id
1 'polypeptide(L)'
;MKEPDSEVGKQARTSPPVRITVRVDRLIFWLAALCVLIELAFVFLDFGVNYSRWSTLGPMRRMFNITREDSLASWFGVSQTLLAACTLWFLVAVQSAARVSRPKRVGWWILAGFFTYLAADDGAEIHERLGSAFGRLQERAQESQIASGFWSRIYDWFPSYEWQIVCLPVFLLLGFFMLAFLWRELKTRRSRLTLLIAVGLMAVAVGLDFVEGLEPDHQWNLHQRLTEVVDLSAYTEAQFDEEPFESVRHFSKSLEEFMEMLSMTLLWLILIAHLARIAPRLDLHLQLDPDHD
;
A
#
# COMPACT_ATOMS: atom_id res chain seq x y z
N MET A 1 53.75 -31.62 46.83
CA MET A 1 52.93 -30.41 46.63
C MET A 1 52.46 -30.46 45.18
N LYS A 2 51.21 -30.88 44.95
CA LYS A 2 50.55 -31.00 43.64
C LYS A 2 49.38 -30.02 43.67
N GLU A 3 49.40 -29.02 42.79
CA GLU A 3 48.21 -28.19 42.54
C GLU A 3 47.17 -29.01 41.77
N PRO A 4 45.88 -28.92 42.11
CA PRO A 4 44.84 -29.57 41.35
C PRO A 4 44.40 -28.70 40.17
N ASP A 5 44.41 -29.30 38.99
CA ASP A 5 43.74 -28.82 37.78
C ASP A 5 42.27 -28.51 38.08
N SER A 6 41.89 -27.23 37.99
CA SER A 6 40.49 -26.82 37.93
C SER A 6 40.06 -26.65 36.47
N GLU A 7 39.89 -27.77 35.76
CA GLU A 7 39.04 -27.83 34.57
C GLU A 7 37.57 -27.74 35.01
N VAL A 8 37.14 -26.55 35.43
CA VAL A 8 35.72 -26.24 35.49
C VAL A 8 35.31 -25.84 34.08
N GLY A 9 35.08 -26.86 33.25
CA GLY A 9 34.54 -26.72 31.92
C GLY A 9 33.23 -25.92 31.97
N LYS A 10 33.25 -24.72 31.37
CA LYS A 10 32.05 -23.97 31.01
C LYS A 10 31.28 -24.78 29.96
N GLN A 11 30.50 -25.77 30.40
CA GLN A 11 29.41 -26.30 29.58
C GLN A 11 28.39 -25.18 29.41
N ALA A 12 28.55 -24.40 28.35
CA ALA A 12 27.55 -23.46 27.89
C ALA A 12 26.24 -24.25 27.71
N ARG A 13 25.26 -24.00 28.59
CA ARG A 13 23.94 -24.61 28.51
C ARG A 13 23.29 -24.12 27.22
N THR A 14 23.34 -24.93 26.17
CA THR A 14 22.56 -24.69 24.96
C THR A 14 21.11 -25.03 25.28
N SER A 15 20.26 -24.01 25.38
CA SER A 15 18.81 -24.22 25.47
C SER A 15 18.34 -25.03 24.25
N PRO A 16 17.38 -25.96 24.42
CA PRO A 16 16.87 -26.73 23.29
C PRO A 16 16.24 -25.80 22.24
N PRO A 17 16.32 -26.15 20.96
CA PRO A 17 15.78 -25.31 19.89
C PRO A 17 14.26 -25.16 20.05
N VAL A 18 13.78 -23.91 20.02
CA VAL A 18 12.34 -23.60 20.02
C VAL A 18 11.78 -23.88 18.62
N ARG A 19 10.85 -24.83 18.50
CA ARG A 19 10.18 -25.15 17.24
C ARG A 19 8.77 -24.57 17.23
N ILE A 20 8.51 -23.64 16.31
CA ILE A 20 7.19 -23.06 16.07
C ILE A 20 6.59 -23.71 14.81
N THR A 21 5.39 -24.29 14.92
CA THR A 21 4.67 -24.84 13.76
C THR A 21 3.44 -24.00 13.48
N VAL A 22 3.40 -23.39 12.30
CA VAL A 22 2.30 -22.51 11.87
C VAL A 22 1.53 -23.20 10.74
N ARG A 23 0.20 -23.27 10.88
CA ARG A 23 -0.68 -23.72 9.80
C ARG A 23 -1.01 -22.54 8.90
N VAL A 24 -0.24 -22.38 7.84
CA VAL A 24 -0.27 -21.18 6.98
C VAL A 24 -1.66 -20.93 6.39
N ASP A 25 -2.42 -21.96 5.99
CA ASP A 25 -3.76 -21.76 5.46
C ASP A 25 -4.71 -21.10 6.48
N ARG A 26 -4.60 -21.49 7.76
CA ARG A 26 -5.39 -20.87 8.84
C ARG A 26 -4.89 -19.46 9.14
N LEU A 27 -3.58 -19.25 9.13
CA LEU A 27 -3.00 -17.92 9.32
C LEU A 27 -3.49 -16.96 8.24
N ILE A 28 -3.40 -17.35 6.96
CA ILE A 28 -3.87 -16.54 5.82
C ILE A 28 -5.35 -16.23 5.96
N PHE A 29 -6.20 -17.22 6.31
CA PHE A 29 -7.63 -16.98 6.50
C PHE A 29 -7.91 -15.94 7.60
N TRP A 30 -7.30 -16.11 8.78
CA TRP A 30 -7.53 -15.19 9.90
C TRP A 30 -6.94 -13.81 9.64
N LEU A 31 -5.78 -13.73 8.98
CA LEU A 31 -5.16 -12.47 8.59
C LEU A 31 -6.05 -11.73 7.58
N ALA A 32 -6.56 -12.43 6.56
CA ALA A 32 -7.50 -11.85 5.60
C ALA A 32 -8.76 -11.33 6.28
N ALA A 33 -9.38 -12.14 7.14
CA ALA A 33 -10.58 -11.75 7.87
C ALA A 33 -10.34 -10.54 8.78
N LEU A 34 -9.19 -10.51 9.46
CA LEU A 34 -8.81 -9.40 10.34
C LEU A 34 -8.59 -8.11 9.54
N CYS A 35 -7.80 -8.15 8.47
CA CYS A 35 -7.55 -6.98 7.64
C CYS A 35 -8.85 -6.43 7.04
N VAL A 36 -9.66 -7.26 6.41
CA VAL A 36 -10.95 -6.83 5.82
C VAL A 36 -11.89 -6.28 6.88
N LEU A 37 -11.94 -6.88 8.08
CA LEU A 37 -12.77 -6.37 9.18
C LEU A 37 -12.30 -4.98 9.63
N ILE A 38 -10.99 -4.74 9.71
CA ILE A 38 -10.41 -3.44 10.06
C ILE A 38 -10.71 -2.42 8.96
N GLU A 39 -10.49 -2.76 7.70
CA GLU A 39 -10.77 -1.92 6.53
C GLU A 39 -12.25 -1.49 6.49
N LEU A 40 -13.18 -2.44 6.67
CA LEU A 40 -14.61 -2.15 6.76
C LEU A 40 -14.96 -1.31 8.00
N ALA A 41 -14.27 -1.54 9.12
CA ALA A 41 -14.46 -0.72 10.31
C ALA A 41 -14.02 0.73 10.07
N PHE A 42 -12.96 1.00 9.30
CA PHE A 42 -12.58 2.36 8.95
C PHE A 42 -13.64 3.06 8.09
N VAL A 43 -14.17 2.41 7.07
CA VAL A 43 -15.28 2.96 6.26
C VAL A 43 -16.50 3.27 7.14
N PHE A 44 -16.86 2.35 8.04
CA PHE A 44 -17.99 2.54 8.96
C PHE A 44 -17.75 3.65 9.97
N LEU A 45 -16.55 3.74 10.54
CA LEU A 45 -16.17 4.76 11.50
C LEU A 45 -16.08 6.13 10.84
N ASP A 46 -15.57 6.22 9.62
CA ASP A 46 -15.61 7.46 8.84
C ASP A 46 -17.06 7.93 8.63
N PHE A 47 -17.91 7.05 8.12
CA PHE A 47 -19.33 7.35 7.93
C PHE A 47 -20.01 7.80 9.25
N GLY A 48 -19.77 7.08 10.35
CA GLY A 48 -20.39 7.40 11.65
C GLY A 48 -19.87 8.70 12.27
N VAL A 49 -18.54 8.83 12.36
CA VAL A 49 -17.88 9.93 13.07
C VAL A 49 -17.90 11.22 12.24
N ASN A 50 -17.58 11.14 10.94
CA ASN A 50 -17.45 12.32 10.08
C ASN A 50 -18.78 12.76 9.46
N TYR A 51 -19.57 11.81 8.94
CA TYR A 51 -20.79 12.11 8.19
C TYR A 51 -22.03 12.10 9.08
N SER A 52 -22.23 11.07 9.90
CA SER A 52 -23.34 10.99 10.86
C SER A 52 -23.11 11.81 12.13
N ARG A 53 -22.00 12.57 12.19
CA ARG A 53 -21.62 13.49 13.27
C ARG A 53 -21.68 12.88 14.68
N TRP A 54 -21.27 11.62 14.85
CA TRP A 54 -21.18 10.98 16.18
C TRP A 54 -20.20 11.68 17.13
N SER A 55 -19.28 12.48 16.58
CA SER A 55 -18.40 13.36 17.34
C SER A 55 -18.34 14.74 16.72
N THR A 56 -18.41 15.78 17.56
CA THR A 56 -18.17 17.17 17.16
C THR A 56 -16.71 17.59 17.32
N LEU A 57 -15.87 16.74 17.93
CA LEU A 57 -14.47 17.03 18.18
C LEU A 57 -13.65 16.85 16.89
N GLY A 58 -13.11 17.96 16.38
CA GLY A 58 -12.28 17.98 15.17
C GLY A 58 -11.16 16.93 15.14
N PRO A 59 -10.37 16.74 16.21
CA PRO A 59 -9.32 15.71 16.24
C PRO A 59 -9.85 14.28 16.07
N MET A 60 -11.02 13.96 16.64
CA MET A 60 -11.63 12.63 16.51
C MET A 60 -12.13 12.38 15.09
N ARG A 61 -12.75 13.41 14.48
CA ARG A 61 -13.19 13.40 13.08
C ARG A 61 -11.99 13.16 12.15
N ARG A 62 -10.91 13.92 12.34
CA ARG A 62 -9.67 13.79 11.58
C ARG A 62 -9.05 12.38 11.68
N MET A 63 -9.00 11.81 12.88
CA MET A 63 -8.40 10.51 13.15
C MET A 63 -9.14 9.35 12.45
N PHE A 64 -10.47 9.44 12.32
CA PHE A 64 -11.31 8.43 11.68
C PHE A 64 -11.73 8.78 10.26
N ASN A 65 -11.24 9.89 9.70
CA ASN A 65 -11.48 10.22 8.31
C ASN A 65 -10.56 9.38 7.43
N ILE A 66 -11.11 8.36 6.77
CA ILE A 66 -10.37 7.44 5.91
C ILE A 66 -9.69 8.15 4.74
N THR A 67 -10.24 9.27 4.26
CA THR A 67 -9.76 10.02 3.08
C THR A 67 -8.61 10.98 3.40
N ARG A 68 -7.92 10.75 4.52
CA ARG A 68 -6.83 11.60 5.00
C ARG A 68 -5.57 10.80 5.18
N GLU A 69 -4.48 11.37 4.70
CA GLU A 69 -3.11 10.86 4.86
C GLU A 69 -2.66 10.69 6.32
N ASP A 70 -3.26 11.44 7.25
CA ASP A 70 -2.86 11.42 8.66
C ASP A 70 -3.87 10.70 9.57
N SER A 71 -4.69 9.82 8.98
CA SER A 71 -5.71 9.03 9.67
C SER A 71 -5.19 7.68 10.17
N LEU A 72 -6.01 7.00 11.00
CA LEU A 72 -5.74 5.61 11.38
C LEU A 72 -5.79 4.64 10.18
N ALA A 73 -6.60 4.96 9.17
CA ALA A 73 -6.70 4.14 7.97
C ALA A 73 -5.42 4.22 7.14
N SER A 74 -4.91 5.44 6.88
CA SER A 74 -3.62 5.61 6.20
C SER A 74 -2.47 4.95 6.97
N TRP A 75 -2.40 5.12 8.30
CA TRP A 75 -1.40 4.43 9.13
C TRP A 75 -1.47 2.89 8.98
N PHE A 76 -2.67 2.34 8.92
CA PHE A 76 -2.88 0.91 8.70
C PHE A 76 -2.46 0.48 7.29
N GLY A 77 -2.84 1.23 6.25
CA GLY A 77 -2.43 1.01 4.86
C GLY A 77 -0.92 0.99 4.70
N VAL A 78 -0.23 2.03 5.20
CA VAL A 78 1.25 2.11 5.25
C VAL A 78 1.85 0.88 5.94
N SER A 79 1.26 0.47 7.08
CA SER A 79 1.72 -0.70 7.83
C SER A 79 1.54 -2.01 7.04
N GLN A 80 0.43 -2.17 6.32
CA GLN A 80 0.21 -3.32 5.43
C GLN A 80 1.25 -3.37 4.31
N THR A 81 1.50 -2.23 3.64
CA THR A 81 2.51 -2.11 2.59
C THR A 81 3.91 -2.44 3.11
N LEU A 82 4.26 -1.95 4.31
CA LEU A 82 5.52 -2.26 4.96
C LEU A 82 5.66 -3.75 5.28
N LEU A 83 4.61 -4.40 5.81
CA LEU A 83 4.63 -5.83 6.11
C LEU A 83 4.73 -6.68 4.83
N ALA A 84 4.11 -6.25 3.74
CA ALA A 84 4.30 -6.85 2.42
C ALA A 84 5.75 -6.68 1.94
N ALA A 85 6.36 -5.50 2.12
CA ALA A 85 7.76 -5.24 1.82
C ALA A 85 8.70 -6.14 2.64
N CYS A 86 8.48 -6.27 3.95
CA CYS A 86 9.24 -7.19 4.81
C CYS A 86 9.11 -8.65 4.34
N THR A 87 7.92 -9.06 3.92
CA THR A 87 7.67 -10.41 3.36
C THR A 87 8.45 -10.61 2.06
N LEU A 88 8.53 -9.60 1.20
CA LEU A 88 9.34 -9.63 -0.03
C LEU A 88 10.84 -9.68 0.27
N TRP A 89 11.33 -8.92 1.26
CA TRP A 89 12.71 -9.01 1.71
C TRP A 89 13.06 -10.40 2.24
N PHE A 90 12.13 -11.02 2.96
CA PHE A 90 12.30 -12.38 3.42
C PHE A 90 12.31 -13.39 2.25
N LEU A 91 11.45 -13.20 1.24
CA LEU A 91 11.49 -13.96 0.00
C LEU A 91 12.83 -13.81 -0.72
N VAL A 92 13.40 -12.60 -0.78
CA VAL A 92 14.74 -12.35 -1.34
C VAL A 92 15.80 -13.18 -0.61
N ALA A 93 15.79 -13.19 0.73
CA ALA A 93 16.73 -13.96 1.53
C ALA A 93 16.62 -15.47 1.24
N VAL A 94 15.40 -16.02 1.28
CA VAL A 94 15.12 -17.44 1.01
C VAL A 94 15.57 -17.83 -0.40
N GLN A 95 15.23 -17.04 -1.42
CA GLN A 95 15.58 -17.34 -2.81
C GLN A 95 17.11 -17.24 -3.04
N SER A 96 17.77 -16.31 -2.35
CA SER A 96 19.23 -16.17 -2.42
C SER A 96 19.94 -17.38 -1.80
N ALA A 97 19.45 -17.88 -0.67
CA ALA A 97 19.95 -19.10 -0.04
C ALA A 97 19.70 -20.34 -0.92
N ALA A 98 18.57 -20.40 -1.61
CA ALA A 98 18.21 -21.47 -2.54
C ALA A 98 18.98 -21.42 -3.89
N ARG A 99 19.91 -20.47 -4.08
CA ARG A 99 20.76 -20.30 -5.29
C ARG A 99 19.95 -20.27 -6.59
N VAL A 100 18.79 -19.60 -6.58
CA VAL A 100 17.99 -19.45 -7.81
C VAL A 100 18.70 -18.62 -8.88
N SER A 101 18.18 -18.69 -10.11
CA SER A 101 18.75 -17.95 -11.24
C SER A 101 18.79 -16.43 -10.97
N ARG A 102 19.83 -15.78 -11.49
CA ARG A 102 20.06 -14.34 -11.33
C ARG A 102 18.84 -13.48 -11.71
N PRO A 103 18.14 -13.71 -12.84
CA PRO A 103 16.97 -12.91 -13.22
C PRO A 103 15.83 -13.02 -12.20
N LYS A 104 15.58 -14.22 -11.68
CA LYS A 104 14.55 -14.46 -10.66
C LYS A 104 14.88 -13.72 -9.37
N ARG A 105 16.14 -13.80 -8.93
CA ARG A 105 16.61 -13.08 -7.74
C ARG A 105 16.45 -11.57 -7.91
N VAL A 106 16.91 -11.02 -9.03
CA VAL A 106 16.77 -9.58 -9.34
C VAL A 106 15.29 -9.16 -9.32
N GLY A 107 14.38 -9.98 -9.85
CA GLY A 107 12.96 -9.63 -9.83
C GLY A 107 12.37 -9.52 -8.42
N TRP A 108 12.76 -10.41 -7.50
CA TRP A 108 12.37 -10.28 -6.09
C TRP A 108 12.98 -9.04 -5.41
N TRP A 109 14.22 -8.69 -5.74
CA TRP A 109 14.85 -7.45 -5.25
C TRP A 109 14.11 -6.20 -5.75
N ILE A 110 13.73 -6.16 -7.03
CA ILE A 110 12.95 -5.06 -7.61
C ILE A 110 11.62 -4.91 -6.87
N LEU A 111 10.89 -6.01 -6.64
CA LEU A 111 9.62 -5.96 -5.91
C LEU A 111 9.78 -5.52 -4.45
N ALA A 112 10.78 -6.06 -3.75
CA ALA A 112 11.05 -5.68 -2.37
C ALA A 112 11.38 -4.18 -2.25
N GLY A 113 12.25 -3.68 -3.15
CA GLY A 113 12.56 -2.26 -3.25
C GLY A 113 11.34 -1.40 -3.57
N PHE A 114 10.52 -1.83 -4.54
CA PHE A 114 9.31 -1.11 -4.93
C PHE A 114 8.29 -1.02 -3.79
N PHE A 115 7.97 -2.11 -3.09
CA PHE A 115 7.05 -2.06 -1.96
C PHE A 115 7.61 -1.29 -0.75
N THR A 116 8.93 -1.33 -0.55
CA THR A 116 9.58 -0.47 0.46
C THR A 116 9.39 0.99 0.12
N TYR A 117 9.55 1.35 -1.16
CA TYR A 117 9.29 2.69 -1.65
C TYR A 117 7.82 3.07 -1.48
N LEU A 118 6.85 2.21 -1.87
CA LEU A 118 5.42 2.49 -1.69
C LEU A 118 5.08 2.76 -0.21
N ALA A 119 5.57 1.94 0.72
CA ALA A 119 5.34 2.18 2.15
C ALA A 119 5.93 3.52 2.63
N ALA A 120 7.08 3.93 2.09
CA ALA A 120 7.69 5.22 2.41
C ALA A 120 6.96 6.39 1.74
N ASP A 121 6.41 6.16 0.55
CA ASP A 121 5.65 7.12 -0.24
C ASP A 121 4.33 7.44 0.44
N ASP A 122 3.50 6.43 0.73
CA ASP A 122 2.24 6.58 1.47
C ASP A 122 2.47 7.26 2.84
N GLY A 123 3.55 6.88 3.54
CA GLY A 123 3.84 7.43 4.88
C GLY A 123 4.42 8.84 4.89
N ALA A 124 4.94 9.34 3.77
CA ALA A 124 5.60 10.65 3.69
C ALA A 124 5.07 11.55 2.56
N GLU A 125 4.04 11.10 1.84
CA GLU A 125 3.40 11.77 0.71
C GLU A 125 4.43 12.16 -0.38
N ILE A 126 5.33 11.23 -0.75
CA ILE A 126 6.48 11.58 -1.63
C ILE A 126 5.99 11.97 -3.02
N HIS A 127 5.09 11.18 -3.64
CA HIS A 127 4.57 11.46 -4.97
C HIS A 127 3.76 12.75 -5.00
N GLU A 128 2.98 13.04 -3.97
CA GLU A 128 2.22 14.29 -3.84
C GLU A 128 3.14 15.50 -3.75
N ARG A 129 4.18 15.42 -2.91
CA ARG A 129 5.15 16.50 -2.75
C ARG A 129 5.95 16.73 -4.03
N LEU A 130 6.29 15.65 -4.76
CA LEU A 130 6.95 15.75 -6.06
C LEU A 130 6.03 16.36 -7.12
N GLY A 131 4.75 15.96 -7.16
CA GLY A 131 3.73 16.54 -8.04
C GLY A 131 3.55 18.03 -7.80
N SER A 132 3.33 18.42 -6.54
CA SER A 132 3.24 19.82 -6.12
C SER A 132 4.48 20.64 -6.47
N ALA A 133 5.68 20.07 -6.29
CA ALA A 133 6.93 20.74 -6.66
C ALA A 133 7.04 20.92 -8.19
N PHE A 134 6.61 19.92 -8.96
CA PHE A 134 6.58 19.99 -10.41
C PHE A 134 5.58 21.06 -10.91
N GLY A 135 4.35 21.08 -10.38
CA GLY A 135 3.34 22.09 -10.72
C GLY A 135 3.86 23.52 -10.50
N ARG A 136 4.41 23.81 -9.32
CA ARG A 136 4.99 25.14 -9.00
C ARG A 136 6.15 25.53 -9.92
N LEU A 137 6.93 24.57 -10.41
CA LEU A 137 8.00 24.84 -11.38
C LEU A 137 7.43 25.20 -12.76
N GLN A 138 6.34 24.56 -13.19
CA GLN A 138 5.68 24.87 -14.46
C GLN A 138 4.99 26.24 -14.40
N GLU A 139 4.25 26.55 -13.34
CA GLU A 139 3.62 27.86 -13.13
C GLU A 139 4.63 29.01 -13.24
N ARG A 140 5.76 28.91 -12.53
CA ARG A 140 6.83 29.93 -12.59
C ARG A 140 7.47 30.05 -13.98
N ALA A 141 7.61 28.93 -14.70
CA ALA A 141 8.18 28.93 -16.04
C ALA A 141 7.21 29.58 -17.06
N GLN A 142 5.90 29.41 -16.87
CA GLN A 142 4.86 30.06 -17.68
C GLN A 142 4.81 31.57 -17.43
N GLU A 143 4.81 32.00 -16.16
CA GLU A 143 4.85 33.42 -15.79
C GLU A 143 6.06 34.14 -16.40
N SER A 144 7.20 33.45 -16.47
CA SER A 144 8.45 33.99 -17.02
C SER A 144 8.49 33.98 -18.56
N GLN A 145 7.45 33.48 -19.25
CA GLN A 145 7.42 33.20 -20.70
C GLN A 145 8.57 32.29 -21.19
N ILE A 146 9.15 31.50 -20.29
CA ILE A 146 10.26 30.57 -20.59
C ILE A 146 9.70 29.21 -21.03
N ALA A 147 8.45 28.90 -20.66
CA ALA A 147 7.81 27.62 -20.94
C ALA A 147 7.30 27.52 -22.40
N SER A 148 8.15 27.04 -23.31
CA SER A 148 7.74 26.63 -24.66
C SER A 148 8.13 25.17 -25.00
N GLY A 149 8.32 24.34 -23.97
CA GLY A 149 8.87 22.98 -24.09
C GLY A 149 7.83 21.86 -24.07
N PHE A 150 8.31 20.63 -24.30
CA PHE A 150 7.51 19.39 -24.23
C PHE A 150 6.76 19.25 -22.89
N TRP A 151 7.42 19.55 -21.77
CA TRP A 151 6.83 19.42 -20.43
C TRP A 151 5.68 20.40 -20.17
N SER A 152 5.77 21.64 -20.68
CA SER A 152 4.65 22.59 -20.59
C SER A 152 3.42 22.05 -21.31
N ARG A 153 3.59 21.49 -22.52
CA ARG A 153 2.46 20.95 -23.29
C ARG A 153 1.79 19.76 -22.61
N ILE A 154 2.56 18.93 -21.90
CA ILE A 154 1.99 17.83 -21.12
C ILE A 154 1.21 18.40 -19.94
N TYR A 155 1.81 19.34 -19.20
CA TYR A 155 1.19 19.98 -18.06
C TYR A 155 -0.13 20.66 -18.44
N ASP A 156 -0.14 21.43 -19.53
CA ASP A 156 -1.33 22.14 -20.03
C ASP A 156 -2.43 21.19 -20.54
N TRP A 157 -2.08 19.96 -20.91
CA TRP A 157 -3.02 18.98 -21.46
C TRP A 157 -3.57 18.01 -20.42
N PHE A 158 -2.86 17.82 -19.30
CA PHE A 158 -3.20 16.81 -18.32
C PHE A 158 -4.14 17.39 -17.25
N PRO A 159 -5.42 16.94 -17.16
CA PRO A 159 -6.46 17.66 -16.42
C PRO A 159 -6.62 17.22 -14.95
N SER A 160 -5.66 16.47 -14.41
CA SER A 160 -5.74 15.80 -13.11
C SER A 160 -4.46 16.05 -12.30
N TYR A 161 -4.32 15.40 -11.14
CA TYR A 161 -3.19 15.58 -10.22
C TYR A 161 -1.82 15.52 -10.88
N GLU A 162 -0.94 16.46 -10.51
CA GLU A 162 0.37 16.64 -11.13
C GLU A 162 1.30 15.46 -10.84
N TRP A 163 1.12 14.76 -9.71
CA TRP A 163 1.90 13.58 -9.39
C TRP A 163 1.75 12.51 -10.47
N GLN A 164 0.59 12.42 -11.13
CA GLN A 164 0.32 11.44 -12.17
C GLN A 164 1.16 11.69 -13.43
N ILE A 165 1.62 12.92 -13.65
CA ILE A 165 2.56 13.20 -14.76
C ILE A 165 3.94 12.63 -14.44
N VAL A 166 4.37 12.72 -13.17
CA VAL A 166 5.74 12.44 -12.74
C VAL A 166 5.93 10.99 -12.32
N CYS A 167 5.06 10.48 -11.46
CA CYS A 167 5.22 9.21 -10.75
C CYS A 167 4.44 8.07 -11.40
N LEU A 168 3.22 8.32 -11.91
CA LEU A 168 2.37 7.27 -12.49
C LEU A 168 3.04 6.47 -13.61
N PRO A 169 3.82 7.03 -14.56
CA PRO A 169 4.49 6.24 -15.59
C PRO A 169 5.46 5.21 -15.02
N VAL A 170 6.17 5.56 -13.94
CA VAL A 170 7.08 4.67 -13.24
C VAL A 170 6.28 3.59 -12.49
N PHE A 171 5.20 3.97 -11.80
CA PHE A 171 4.34 3.03 -11.08
C PHE A 171 3.66 2.04 -12.03
N LEU A 172 3.19 2.49 -13.18
CA LEU A 172 2.65 1.62 -14.22
C LEU A 172 3.70 0.63 -14.73
N LEU A 173 4.92 1.08 -15.02
CA LEU A 173 6.01 0.20 -15.45
C LEU A 173 6.32 -0.88 -14.39
N LEU A 174 6.41 -0.49 -13.12
CA LEU A 174 6.66 -1.40 -12.00
C LEU A 174 5.47 -2.32 -11.72
N GLY A 175 4.24 -1.83 -11.88
CA GLY A 175 3.01 -2.61 -11.78
C GLY A 175 2.90 -3.68 -12.86
N PHE A 176 3.19 -3.34 -14.12
CA PHE A 176 3.27 -4.32 -15.22
C PHE A 176 4.39 -5.33 -15.00
N PHE A 177 5.56 -4.87 -14.54
CA PHE A 177 6.65 -5.76 -14.17
C PHE A 177 6.22 -6.73 -13.07
N MET A 178 5.58 -6.25 -12.00
CA MET A 178 5.07 -7.05 -10.90
C MET A 178 4.07 -8.09 -11.39
N LEU A 179 3.09 -7.68 -12.18
CA LEU A 179 2.09 -8.59 -12.74
C LEU A 179 2.77 -9.69 -13.56
N ALA A 180 3.65 -9.33 -14.50
CA ALA A 180 4.35 -10.29 -15.35
C ALA A 180 5.25 -11.25 -14.55
N PHE A 181 5.98 -10.72 -13.57
CA PHE A 181 6.89 -11.48 -12.73
C PHE A 181 6.13 -12.44 -11.79
N LEU A 182 5.16 -11.93 -11.03
CA LEU A 182 4.37 -12.74 -10.11
C LEU A 182 3.50 -13.76 -10.86
N TRP A 183 3.01 -13.45 -12.07
CA TRP A 183 2.28 -14.43 -12.89
C TRP A 183 3.11 -15.69 -13.19
N ARG A 184 4.41 -15.52 -13.41
CA ARG A 184 5.37 -16.62 -13.66
C ARG A 184 5.70 -17.38 -12.38
N GLU A 185 5.81 -16.68 -11.26
CA GLU A 185 6.19 -17.26 -9.96
C GLU A 185 5.03 -17.95 -9.23
N LEU A 186 3.82 -17.41 -9.32
CA LEU A 186 2.61 -17.99 -8.72
C LEU A 186 2.12 -19.16 -9.59
N LYS A 187 2.12 -20.37 -9.01
CA LYS A 187 1.78 -21.61 -9.72
C LYS A 187 0.32 -22.01 -9.63
N THR A 188 -0.41 -21.53 -8.62
CA THR A 188 -1.81 -21.91 -8.43
C THR A 188 -2.75 -20.96 -9.15
N ARG A 189 -3.85 -21.50 -9.70
CA ARG A 189 -4.90 -20.68 -10.33
C ARG A 189 -5.51 -19.68 -9.35
N ARG A 190 -5.68 -20.09 -8.08
CA ARG A 190 -6.20 -19.23 -7.02
C ARG A 190 -5.31 -18.01 -6.80
N SER A 191 -4.00 -18.20 -6.60
CA SER A 191 -3.05 -17.08 -6.41
C SER A 191 -3.01 -16.13 -7.61
N ARG A 192 -3.11 -16.65 -8.84
CA ARG A 192 -3.16 -15.81 -10.06
C ARG A 192 -4.44 -15.00 -10.16
N LEU A 193 -5.58 -15.61 -9.84
CA LEU A 193 -6.86 -14.89 -9.79
C LEU A 193 -6.83 -13.79 -8.72
N THR A 194 -6.32 -14.11 -7.52
CA THR A 194 -6.15 -13.12 -6.45
C THR A 194 -5.22 -11.98 -6.86
N LEU A 195 -4.13 -12.27 -7.57
CA LEU A 195 -3.25 -11.23 -8.13
C LEU A 195 -4.00 -10.31 -9.11
N LEU A 196 -4.82 -10.87 -10.01
CA LEU A 196 -5.61 -10.05 -10.95
C LEU A 196 -6.65 -9.19 -10.23
N ILE A 197 -7.29 -9.74 -9.20
CA ILE A 197 -8.24 -8.97 -8.39
C ILE A 197 -7.50 -7.83 -7.68
N ALA A 198 -6.37 -8.09 -7.02
CA ALA A 198 -5.61 -7.05 -6.33
C ALA A 198 -5.13 -5.94 -7.27
N VAL A 199 -4.50 -6.30 -8.40
CA VAL A 199 -4.07 -5.33 -9.41
C VAL A 199 -5.27 -4.58 -10.01
N GLY A 200 -6.40 -5.26 -10.20
CA GLY A 200 -7.64 -4.63 -10.66
C GLY A 200 -8.22 -3.62 -9.67
N LEU A 201 -8.22 -3.95 -8.37
CA LEU A 201 -8.65 -3.03 -7.31
C LEU A 201 -7.76 -1.78 -7.29
N MET A 202 -6.43 -1.96 -7.32
CA MET A 202 -5.47 -0.85 -7.37
C MET A 202 -5.65 0.01 -8.64
N ALA A 203 -5.86 -0.62 -9.80
CA ALA A 203 -6.08 0.13 -11.04
C ALA A 203 -7.39 0.94 -11.02
N VAL A 204 -8.43 0.45 -10.34
CA VAL A 204 -9.66 1.22 -10.14
C VAL A 204 -9.44 2.34 -9.13
N ALA A 205 -8.72 2.11 -8.03
CA ALA A 205 -8.39 3.15 -7.07
C ALA A 205 -7.66 4.33 -7.73
N VAL A 206 -6.56 4.06 -8.45
CA VAL A 206 -5.85 5.07 -9.25
C VAL A 206 -6.76 5.76 -10.29
N GLY A 207 -7.75 5.04 -10.81
CA GLY A 207 -8.75 5.61 -11.72
C GLY A 207 -9.76 6.54 -11.03
N LEU A 208 -10.13 6.24 -9.77
CA LEU A 208 -10.95 7.11 -8.94
C LEU A 208 -10.17 8.37 -8.57
N ASP A 209 -8.91 8.23 -8.18
CA ASP A 209 -7.99 9.34 -7.90
C ASP A 209 -7.87 10.29 -9.10
N PHE A 210 -7.71 9.74 -10.31
CA PHE A 210 -7.73 10.53 -11.54
C PHE A 210 -9.02 11.33 -11.72
N VAL A 211 -10.19 10.73 -11.49
CA VAL A 211 -11.47 11.43 -11.62
C VAL A 211 -11.59 12.52 -10.55
N GLU A 212 -11.06 12.26 -9.37
CA GLU A 212 -11.09 13.16 -8.23
C GLU A 212 -10.22 14.40 -8.42
N GLY A 213 -9.11 14.27 -9.15
CA GLY A 213 -8.24 15.38 -9.53
C GLY A 213 -8.79 16.29 -10.62
N LEU A 214 -9.92 15.94 -11.25
CA LEU A 214 -10.54 16.76 -12.30
C LEU A 214 -11.29 17.98 -11.74
N GLU A 215 -11.23 19.10 -12.45
CA GLU A 215 -12.09 20.25 -12.15
C GLU A 215 -13.60 19.86 -12.23
N PRO A 216 -14.48 20.47 -11.40
CA PRO A 216 -15.90 20.09 -11.37
C PRO A 216 -16.62 20.22 -12.73
N ASP A 217 -16.30 21.23 -13.52
CA ASP A 217 -16.87 21.47 -14.85
C ASP A 217 -16.21 20.63 -15.97
N HIS A 218 -15.17 19.84 -15.64
CA HIS A 218 -14.53 18.98 -16.61
C HIS A 218 -15.48 17.87 -17.09
N GLN A 219 -15.58 17.68 -18.40
CA GLN A 219 -16.51 16.71 -19.00
C GLN A 219 -16.34 15.26 -18.54
N TRP A 220 -15.18 14.87 -18.01
CA TRP A 220 -14.95 13.51 -17.49
C TRP A 220 -15.15 13.38 -15.98
N ASN A 221 -15.51 14.47 -15.28
CA ASN A 221 -15.78 14.43 -13.86
C ASN A 221 -17.08 13.65 -13.59
N LEU A 222 -16.92 12.37 -13.22
CA LEU A 222 -18.05 11.48 -12.99
C LEU A 222 -18.82 11.84 -11.72
N HIS A 223 -18.16 12.47 -10.74
CA HIS A 223 -18.81 12.91 -9.50
C HIS A 223 -19.84 13.99 -9.82
N GLN A 224 -19.44 15.02 -10.58
CA GLN A 224 -20.35 16.09 -11.01
C GLN A 224 -21.52 15.53 -11.83
N ARG A 225 -21.24 14.69 -12.84
CA ARG A 225 -22.29 14.07 -13.66
C ARG A 225 -23.28 13.25 -12.83
N LEU A 226 -22.83 12.57 -11.79
CA LEU A 226 -23.72 11.81 -10.91
C LEU A 226 -24.68 12.73 -10.17
N THR A 227 -24.21 13.88 -9.67
CA THR A 227 -25.05 14.87 -8.98
C THR A 227 -26.06 15.56 -9.90
N GLU A 228 -25.76 15.66 -11.20
CA GLU A 228 -26.70 16.20 -12.19
C GLU A 228 -27.82 15.22 -12.57
N VAL A 229 -27.52 13.92 -12.54
CA VAL A 229 -28.49 12.86 -12.88
C VAL A 229 -29.34 12.46 -11.69
N VAL A 230 -28.77 12.51 -10.48
CA VAL A 230 -29.42 12.11 -9.23
C VAL A 230 -29.49 13.31 -8.31
N ASP A 231 -30.69 13.83 -8.06
CA ASP A 231 -30.90 14.90 -7.07
C ASP A 231 -30.66 14.34 -5.66
N LEU A 232 -29.45 14.56 -5.16
CA LEU A 232 -29.02 14.18 -3.82
C LEU A 232 -29.13 15.33 -2.82
N SER A 233 -29.49 16.54 -3.26
CA SER A 233 -29.43 17.78 -2.48
C SER A 233 -30.18 17.66 -1.16
N ALA A 234 -31.45 17.24 -1.22
CA ALA A 234 -32.28 17.08 -0.03
C ALA A 234 -31.73 16.00 0.92
N TYR A 235 -31.07 14.97 0.40
CA TYR A 235 -30.50 13.89 1.21
C TYR A 235 -29.19 14.32 1.87
N THR A 236 -28.25 14.90 1.11
CA THR A 236 -26.93 15.28 1.62
C THR A 236 -27.02 16.47 2.57
N GLU A 237 -27.88 17.45 2.30
CA GLU A 237 -28.14 18.56 3.23
C GLU A 237 -28.77 18.02 4.53
N ALA A 238 -29.77 17.15 4.45
CA ALA A 238 -30.46 16.63 5.63
C ALA A 238 -29.61 15.67 6.48
N GLN A 239 -28.76 14.84 5.85
CA GLN A 239 -27.97 13.83 6.55
C GLN A 239 -26.59 14.34 6.96
N PHE A 240 -25.96 15.20 6.14
CA PHE A 240 -24.53 15.53 6.26
C PHE A 240 -24.26 17.03 6.41
N ASP A 241 -25.22 17.89 5.99
CA ASP A 241 -25.06 19.34 5.94
C ASP A 241 -23.83 19.70 5.09
N GLU A 242 -23.78 19.07 3.90
CA GLU A 242 -22.74 19.14 2.88
C GLU A 242 -23.37 19.18 1.48
N GLU A 243 -22.67 19.81 0.54
CA GLU A 243 -23.07 19.86 -0.87
C GLU A 243 -23.04 18.46 -1.52
N PRO A 244 -23.92 18.16 -2.49
CA PRO A 244 -23.97 16.86 -3.16
C PRO A 244 -22.64 16.43 -3.76
N PHE A 245 -21.93 17.34 -4.41
CA PHE A 245 -20.65 17.07 -5.06
C PHE A 245 -19.59 16.64 -4.06
N GLU A 246 -19.44 17.39 -2.96
CA GLU A 246 -18.47 17.07 -1.90
C GLU A 246 -18.78 15.74 -1.22
N SER A 247 -20.06 15.44 -0.99
CA SER A 247 -20.48 14.15 -0.45
C SER A 247 -20.10 12.99 -1.39
N VAL A 248 -20.40 13.11 -2.69
CA VAL A 248 -20.06 12.07 -3.68
C VAL A 248 -18.55 11.90 -3.80
N ARG A 249 -17.81 13.00 -3.87
CA ARG A 249 -16.34 13.00 -3.93
C ARG A 249 -15.74 12.29 -2.72
N HIS A 250 -16.21 12.61 -1.51
CA HIS A 250 -15.73 11.97 -0.29
C HIS A 250 -15.99 10.46 -0.26
N PHE A 251 -17.20 10.01 -0.60
CA PHE A 251 -17.49 8.57 -0.64
C PHE A 251 -16.70 7.86 -1.75
N SER A 252 -16.40 8.54 -2.85
CA SER A 252 -15.48 8.03 -3.87
C SER A 252 -14.07 7.84 -3.30
N LYS A 253 -13.52 8.84 -2.59
CA LYS A 253 -12.22 8.71 -1.90
C LYS A 253 -12.24 7.60 -0.86
N SER A 254 -13.31 7.49 -0.06
CA SER A 254 -13.42 6.42 0.93
C SER A 254 -13.43 5.02 0.28
N LEU A 255 -14.05 4.89 -0.89
CA LEU A 255 -14.04 3.66 -1.67
C LEU A 255 -12.65 3.38 -2.25
N GLU A 256 -12.00 4.40 -2.81
CA GLU A 256 -10.62 4.34 -3.30
C GLU A 256 -9.66 3.80 -2.25
N GLU A 257 -9.57 4.47 -1.09
CA GLU A 257 -8.74 4.08 0.06
C GLU A 257 -9.01 2.62 0.51
N PHE A 258 -10.28 2.24 0.57
CA PHE A 258 -10.66 0.85 0.89
C PHE A 258 -10.14 -0.13 -0.16
N MET A 259 -10.23 0.21 -1.45
CA MET A 259 -9.75 -0.63 -2.54
C MET A 259 -8.23 -0.76 -2.55
N GLU A 260 -7.50 0.30 -2.18
CA GLU A 260 -6.05 0.27 -2.03
C GLU A 260 -5.61 -0.64 -0.89
N MET A 261 -6.19 -0.47 0.31
CA MET A 261 -5.92 -1.35 1.45
C MET A 261 -6.27 -2.81 1.14
N LEU A 262 -7.44 -3.05 0.54
CA LEU A 262 -7.87 -4.41 0.17
C LEU A 262 -6.93 -5.03 -0.87
N SER A 263 -6.49 -4.25 -1.87
CA SER A 263 -5.48 -4.67 -2.83
C SER A 263 -4.19 -5.10 -2.12
N MET A 264 -3.70 -4.28 -1.19
CA MET A 264 -2.49 -4.55 -0.43
C MET A 264 -2.63 -5.79 0.46
N THR A 265 -3.78 -5.97 1.12
CA THR A 265 -4.14 -7.20 1.83
C THR A 265 -4.01 -8.42 0.92
N LEU A 266 -4.64 -8.40 -0.25
CA LEU A 266 -4.59 -9.54 -1.18
C LEU A 266 -3.17 -9.83 -1.69
N LEU A 267 -2.40 -8.78 -2.03
CA LEU A 267 -1.00 -8.91 -2.43
C LEU A 267 -0.15 -9.51 -1.31
N TRP A 268 -0.32 -9.05 -0.07
CA TRP A 268 0.43 -9.57 1.05
C TRP A 268 0.12 -11.05 1.32
N LEU A 269 -1.16 -11.44 1.26
CA LEU A 269 -1.59 -12.82 1.47
C LEU A 269 -1.03 -13.77 0.40
N ILE A 270 -1.01 -13.37 -0.88
CA ILE A 270 -0.41 -14.22 -1.93
C ILE A 270 1.11 -14.36 -1.76
N LEU A 271 1.80 -13.35 -1.21
CA LEU A 271 3.22 -13.39 -0.92
C LEU A 271 3.52 -14.34 0.24
N ILE A 272 2.74 -14.29 1.33
CA ILE A 272 2.83 -15.25 2.45
C ILE A 272 2.57 -16.68 1.95
N ALA A 273 1.52 -16.87 1.14
CA ALA A 273 1.21 -18.17 0.55
C ALA A 273 2.34 -18.67 -0.36
N HIS A 274 3.00 -17.77 -1.09
CA HIS A 274 4.13 -18.12 -1.93
C HIS A 274 5.35 -18.51 -1.10
N LEU A 275 5.67 -17.74 -0.07
CA LEU A 275 6.76 -18.01 0.86
C LEU A 275 6.61 -19.40 1.48
N ALA A 276 5.44 -19.71 2.05
CA ALA A 276 5.19 -21.01 2.67
C ALA A 276 5.33 -22.19 1.71
N ARG A 277 5.06 -21.98 0.42
CA ARG A 277 5.20 -23.03 -0.61
C ARG A 277 6.66 -23.31 -0.93
N ILE A 278 7.49 -22.27 -1.03
CA ILE A 278 8.90 -22.41 -1.40
C ILE A 278 9.79 -22.73 -0.20
N ALA A 279 9.34 -22.39 1.01
CA ALA A 279 10.02 -22.65 2.27
C ALA A 279 9.02 -23.26 3.29
N PRO A 280 8.57 -24.52 3.08
CA PRO A 280 7.64 -25.19 3.99
C PRO A 280 8.24 -25.47 5.37
N ARG A 281 9.58 -25.44 5.46
CA ARG A 281 10.34 -25.50 6.71
C ARG A 281 11.41 -24.44 6.68
N LEU A 282 11.48 -23.66 7.75
CA LEU A 282 12.50 -22.65 7.99
C LEU A 282 13.18 -22.98 9.33
N ASP A 283 14.49 -23.23 9.29
CA ASP A 283 15.30 -23.40 10.49
C ASP A 283 16.14 -22.11 10.68
N LEU A 284 15.85 -21.33 11.72
CA LEU A 284 16.54 -20.08 12.04
C LEU A 284 17.63 -20.35 13.10
N HIS A 285 18.89 -20.14 12.74
CA HIS A 285 20.02 -20.28 13.64
C HIS A 285 20.55 -18.90 14.02
N LEU A 286 20.38 -18.50 15.28
CA LEU A 286 20.94 -17.28 15.83
C LEU A 286 22.23 -17.64 16.58
N GLN A 287 23.37 -17.09 16.13
CA GLN A 287 24.66 -17.22 16.79
C GLN A 287 25.10 -15.83 17.22
N LEU A 288 25.47 -15.68 18.50
CA LEU A 288 26.19 -14.50 18.98
C LEU A 288 27.66 -14.73 18.66
N ASP A 289 28.31 -13.75 18.04
CA ASP A 289 29.75 -13.79 17.81
C ASP A 289 30.45 -13.67 19.18
N PRO A 290 31.25 -14.65 19.62
CA PRO A 290 31.85 -14.65 20.95
C PRO A 290 32.85 -13.51 21.20
N ASP A 291 33.28 -12.79 20.16
CA ASP A 291 34.32 -11.75 20.24
C ASP A 291 33.78 -10.31 20.43
N HIS A 292 32.51 -10.14 20.79
CA HIS A 292 31.84 -8.82 20.93
C HIS A 292 31.25 -8.51 22.32
N ASP A 293 31.85 -9.06 23.39
CA ASP A 293 31.63 -8.61 24.78
C ASP A 293 32.65 -7.53 25.22
#